data_AF-A0A838P5L8-F1
#
_entry.id   AF-A0A838P5L8-F1
#
_cell.length_a   1.000
_cell.length_b   1.000
_cell.length_c   1.000
_cell.angle_alpha   90.00
_cell.angle_beta   90.00
_cell.angle_gamma   90.00
#
_symmetry.space_group_name_H-M   'P 1'
#
loop_
_entity.id
_entity.type
_entity.pdbx_description
1 polymer ?
#
loop_
_entity_poly.entity_id
_entity_poly.type
_entity_poly.pdbx_seq_one_letter_code
_entity_poly.pdbx_strand_id
1 'polypeptide(L)' 'MTAPAVFERIVRSLDSFEVPYMLTGSLASSYHAVPRATQDVDLVIAPTRQQLQQLVKALPVSEYYADE' A
#
# COMPACT_ATOMS: atom_id res chain seq x y z
N MET A 1 -7.94 -10.56 -7.05
CA MET A 1 -6.83 -9.66 -7.48
C MET A 1 -5.50 -10.35 -7.24
N THR A 2 -4.47 -10.05 -8.02
CA THR A 2 -3.09 -10.52 -7.76
C THR A 2 -2.36 -9.54 -6.85
N ALA A 3 -1.28 -9.96 -6.17
CA ALA A 3 -0.50 -9.07 -5.32
C ALA A 3 0.04 -7.81 -6.05
N PRO A 4 0.56 -7.90 -7.30
CA PRO A 4 0.96 -6.72 -8.06
C PRO A 4 -0.20 -5.75 -8.35
N ALA A 5 -1.40 -6.27 -8.65
CA ALA A 5 -2.56 -5.43 -8.92
C ALA A 5 -3.03 -4.67 -7.68
N VAL A 6 -2.98 -5.33 -6.50
CA VAL A 6 -3.27 -4.66 -5.22
C VAL A 6 -2.24 -3.57 -4.95
N PHE A 7 -0.94 -3.89 -5.08
CA PHE A 7 0.13 -2.92 -4.88
C PHE A 7 -0.02 -1.67 -5.76
N GLU A 8 -0.27 -1.87 -7.06
CA GLU A 8 -0.48 -0.76 -8.01
C GLU A 8 -1.68 0.11 -7.62
N ARG A 9 -2.80 -0.50 -7.19
CA ARG A 9 -3.99 0.25 -6.75
C ARG A 9 -3.72 1.08 -5.51
N ILE A 10 -3.02 0.52 -4.51
CA ILE A 10 -2.69 1.23 -3.27
C ILE A 10 -1.74 2.39 -3.58
N VAL A 11 -0.66 2.15 -4.33
CA VAL A 11 0.31 3.20 -4.68
C VAL A 11 -0.34 4.34 -5.46
N ARG A 12 -1.18 4.03 -6.47
CA ARG A 12 -1.94 5.06 -7.21
C ARG A 12 -2.87 5.88 -6.30
N SER A 13 -3.46 5.25 -5.29
CA SER A 13 -4.31 5.97 -4.32
C SER A 13 -3.47 6.93 -3.47
N LEU A 14 -2.32 6.47 -2.97
CA LEU A 14 -1.38 7.30 -2.21
C LEU A 14 -0.86 8.48 -3.04
N ASP A 15 -0.45 8.24 -4.29
CA ASP A 15 -0.04 9.29 -5.23
C ASP A 15 -1.16 10.31 -5.46
N SER A 16 -2.41 9.85 -5.66
CA SER A 16 -3.56 10.72 -5.92
C SER A 16 -3.93 11.64 -4.76
N PHE A 17 -3.61 11.23 -3.53
CA PHE A 17 -3.82 12.01 -2.31
C PHE A 17 -2.55 12.71 -1.84
N GLU A 18 -1.46 12.66 -2.62
CA GLU A 18 -0.15 13.22 -2.28
C GLU A 18 0.35 12.76 -0.91
N VAL A 19 0.12 11.49 -0.57
CA VAL A 19 0.60 10.88 0.67
C VAL A 19 2.02 10.37 0.43
N PRO A 20 3.05 10.87 1.14
CA PRO A 20 4.38 10.29 1.03
C PRO A 20 4.38 8.83 1.51
N TYR A 21 5.04 7.95 0.76
CA TYR A 21 5.18 6.54 1.11
C TYR A 21 6.55 5.98 0.74
N MET A 22 6.87 4.85 1.34
CA MET A 22 8.09 4.08 1.07
C MET A 22 7.76 2.59 1.08
N LEU A 23 8.21 1.88 0.05
CA LEU A 23 8.20 0.42 0.02
C LEU A 23 9.20 -0.14 1.03
N THR A 24 8.78 -1.09 1.85
CA THR A 24 9.63 -1.71 2.86
C THR A 24 9.43 -3.24 2.89
N GLY A 25 9.94 -3.87 3.95
CA GLY A 25 9.70 -5.27 4.24
C GLY A 25 10.35 -6.23 3.24
N SER A 26 9.76 -7.42 3.13
CA SER A 26 10.35 -8.53 2.37
C SER A 26 10.41 -8.25 0.86
N LEU A 27 9.47 -7.46 0.32
CA LEU A 27 9.49 -7.08 -1.10
C LEU A 27 10.64 -6.10 -1.40
N ALA A 28 10.85 -5.07 -0.57
CA ALA A 28 11.99 -4.17 -0.69
C ALA A 28 13.32 -4.92 -0.55
N SER A 29 13.42 -5.80 0.47
CA SER A 29 14.62 -6.63 0.67
C SER A 29 14.86 -7.59 -0.50
N SER A 30 13.82 -8.11 -1.15
CA SER A 30 13.99 -9.00 -2.30
C SER A 30 14.53 -8.27 -3.53
N TYR A 31 14.26 -6.96 -3.63
CA TYR A 31 14.79 -6.12 -4.69
C TYR A 31 16.25 -5.67 -4.42
N HIS A 32 16.58 -5.35 -3.17
CA HIS A 32 17.88 -4.78 -2.80
C HIS A 32 18.88 -5.78 -2.19
N ALA A 33 18.43 -6.96 -1.78
CA ALA A 33 19.25 -7.97 -1.12
C ALA A 33 18.93 -9.37 -1.68
N VAL A 34 18.72 -10.37 -0.83
CA VAL A 34 18.44 -11.75 -1.26
C VAL A 34 16.94 -11.93 -1.48
N PRO A 35 16.51 -12.37 -2.69
CA PRO A 35 15.11 -12.63 -2.97
C PRO A 35 14.49 -13.65 -2.01
N ARG A 36 13.28 -13.33 -1.52
CA ARG A 36 12.47 -14.19 -0.66
C ARG A 36 11.03 -14.21 -1.16
N ALA A 37 10.40 -15.37 -1.15
CA ALA A 37 8.95 -15.46 -1.35
C ALA A 37 8.20 -14.81 -0.19
N THR A 38 7.34 -13.84 -0.48
CA THR A 38 6.42 -13.23 0.47
C THR A 38 5.02 -13.18 -0.14
N GLN A 39 3.99 -13.07 0.70
CA GLN A 39 2.58 -13.05 0.26
C GLN A 39 1.88 -11.71 0.55
N ASP A 40 2.64 -10.74 1.07
CA ASP A 40 2.21 -9.42 1.47
C ASP A 40 3.09 -8.32 0.86
N VAL A 41 2.69 -7.08 1.07
CA VAL A 41 3.46 -5.90 0.71
C VAL A 41 3.39 -4.91 1.87
N ASP A 42 4.56 -4.46 2.31
CA ASP A 42 4.69 -3.52 3.41
C ASP A 42 4.96 -2.11 2.87
N LEU A 43 4.15 -1.15 3.31
CA LEU A 43 4.32 0.28 3.01
C LEU A 43 4.38 1.07 4.31
N VAL A 44 5.36 1.98 4.42
CA VAL A 44 5.32 3.07 5.39
C VAL A 44 4.67 4.28 4.71
N ILE A 45 3.67 4.88 5.34
CA ILE A 45 2.96 6.06 4.83
C ILE A 45 3.04 7.21 5.84
N ALA A 46 3.03 8.46 5.36
CA ALA A 46 3.03 9.66 6.20
C ALA A 46 1.80 10.55 5.93
N PRO A 47 0.57 10.08 6.22
CA PRO A 47 -0.65 10.83 5.92
C PRO A 47 -0.98 11.85 7.01
N THR A 48 -1.67 12.92 6.61
CA THR A 48 -2.56 13.66 7.51
C THR A 48 -3.80 12.84 7.85
N ARG A 49 -4.55 13.22 8.90
CA ARG A 49 -5.81 12.54 9.23
C ARG A 49 -6.81 12.53 8.07
N GLN A 50 -6.90 13.64 7.33
CA GLN A 50 -7.80 13.75 6.17
C GLN A 50 -7.38 12.81 5.03
N GLN A 51 -6.08 12.69 4.77
CA GLN A 51 -5.58 11.78 3.73
C GLN A 51 -5.80 10.31 4.11
N LEU A 52 -5.64 9.95 5.39
CA LEU A 52 -5.95 8.60 5.87
C LEU A 52 -7.44 8.26 5.65
N GLN A 53 -8.32 9.20 5.97
CA GLN A 53 -9.76 9.09 5.72
C GLN A 53 -10.09 8.87 4.24
N GLN A 54 -9.43 9.63 3.36
CA GLN A 54 -9.62 9.50 1.92
C GLN A 54 -9.10 8.16 1.40
N LEU A 55 -7.96 7.69 1.91
CA LEU A 55 -7.40 6.40 1.57
C LEU A 55 -8.35 5.26 1.94
N VAL A 56 -8.83 5.20 3.19
CA VAL A 56 -9.77 4.15 3.64
C VAL A 56 -11.07 4.19 2.81
N LYS A 57 -11.61 5.37 2.53
CA LYS A 57 -12.82 5.52 1.69
C LYS A 57 -12.62 5.10 0.23
N ALA A 58 -11.40 5.15 -0.29
CA ALA A 58 -11.07 4.73 -1.66
C ALA A 58 -10.97 3.19 -1.82
N LEU A 59 -11.04 2.44 -0.72
CA LEU A 59 -11.00 0.98 -0.69
C LEU A 59 -12.43 0.42 -0.55
N PRO A 60 -13.01 -0.18 -1.61
CA PRO A 60 -14.36 -0.72 -1.55
C PRO A 60 -14.46 -1.88 -0.54
N VAL A 61 -15.44 -1.83 0.35
CA VAL A 61 -15.69 -2.87 1.37
C VAL A 61 -16.00 -4.25 0.78
N SER A 62 -16.40 -4.33 -0.49
CA SER A 62 -16.60 -5.58 -1.21
C SER A 62 -15.30 -6.29 -1.59
N GLU A 63 -14.18 -5.57 -1.56
CA GLU A 63 -12.86 -6.03 -2.02
C GLU A 63 -11.79 -5.96 -0.92
N TYR A 64 -11.93 -5.02 0.01
CA TYR A 64 -10.96 -4.71 1.05
C TYR A 64 -11.62 -4.65 2.42
N TYR A 65 -10.85 -5.04 3.45
CA TYR A 65 -11.14 -4.71 4.83
C TYR A 65 -10.14 -3.63 5.28
N ALA A 66 -10.63 -2.44 5.62
CA ALA A 66 -9.82 -1.30 6.07
C ALA A 66 -10.65 -0.40 7.00
N ASP A 67 -10.04 0.08 8.06
CA ASP A 67 -10.64 0.98 9.07
C ASP A 67 -9.55 1.93 9.61
N GLU A 68 -9.93 3.04 10.25
CA GLU A 68 -9.01 4.08 10.78
C GLU A 68 -9.22 4.47 12.25
#